data_AF-W0SF29-F1
#
_entry.id   AF-W0SF29-F1
#
_cell.length_a   1.000
_cell.length_b   1.000
_cell.length_c   1.000
_cell.angle_alpha   90.00
_cell.angle_beta   90.00
_cell.angle_gamma   90.00
#
_symmetry.space_group_name_H-M   'P 1'
#
loop_
_entity.id
_entity.type
_entity.pdbx_description
1 polymer ?
#
loop_
_entity_poly.entity_id
_entity_poly.type
_entity_poly.pdbx_seq_one_letter_code
_entity_poly.pdbx_strand_id
1 'polypeptide(L)'
;MPKSSFQLVPSSSADTPLNFDIDFETGKVGGRDGPRVVTLCEAAMVNGYVVGHPYPTSYDITNPFINIQELAVVLGQYWRLDGKLIDAYPKFESDEGSSDISVLY
;
A
#
# COMPACT_ATOMS: atom_id res chain seq x y z
N MET A 1 -21.51 2.98 -3.04
CA MET A 1 -20.68 3.85 -3.92
C MET A 1 -19.84 2.96 -4.84
N PRO A 2 -18.94 3.46 -5.74
CA PRO A 2 -18.40 2.61 -6.79
C PRO A 2 -17.28 1.71 -6.25
N LYS A 3 -17.55 0.40 -6.32
CA LYS A 3 -16.58 -0.69 -6.31
C LYS A 3 -15.35 -0.31 -7.14
N SER A 4 -14.16 -0.41 -6.56
CA SER A 4 -12.89 -0.17 -7.25
C SER A 4 -12.26 -1.51 -7.63
N SER A 5 -11.73 -1.60 -8.85
CA SER A 5 -11.10 -2.81 -9.38
C SER A 5 -9.63 -2.52 -9.67
N PHE A 6 -8.75 -3.45 -9.32
CA PHE A 6 -7.30 -3.30 -9.45
C PHE A 6 -6.66 -4.50 -10.14
N GLN A 7 -5.63 -4.23 -10.95
CA GLN A 7 -4.84 -5.25 -11.64
C GLN A 7 -3.35 -4.98 -11.42
N LEU A 8 -2.79 -5.63 -10.42
CA LEU A 8 -1.42 -5.36 -10.00
C LEU A 8 -0.44 -6.35 -10.63
N VAL A 9 0.70 -5.82 -11.06
CA VAL A 9 1.81 -6.58 -11.63
C VAL A 9 2.82 -6.85 -10.53
N PRO A 10 3.32 -8.10 -10.36
CA PRO A 10 4.26 -8.39 -9.30
C PRO A 10 5.60 -7.67 -9.53
N SER A 11 6.23 -7.23 -8.45
CA SER A 11 7.53 -6.56 -8.48
C SER A 11 8.70 -7.53 -8.72
N SER A 12 8.49 -8.82 -8.49
CA SER A 12 9.46 -9.89 -8.75
C SER A 12 8.78 -11.12 -9.37
N SER A 13 9.56 -12.09 -9.86
CA SER A 13 9.03 -13.37 -10.36
C SER A 13 8.55 -14.34 -9.27
N ALA A 14 8.72 -14.00 -7.99
CA ALA A 14 8.26 -14.82 -6.87
C ALA A 14 6.74 -14.75 -6.67
N ASP A 15 6.08 -13.73 -7.26
CA ASP A 15 4.65 -13.49 -7.12
C ASP A 15 3.91 -13.56 -8.47
N THR A 16 2.59 -13.75 -8.38
CA THR A 16 1.68 -13.73 -9.53
C THR A 16 0.93 -12.40 -9.59
N PRO A 17 0.41 -11.99 -10.77
CA PRO A 17 -0.49 -10.85 -10.86
C PRO A 17 -1.69 -10.96 -9.91
N LEU A 18 -2.11 -9.83 -9.35
CA LEU A 18 -3.31 -9.72 -8.51
C LEU A 18 -4.43 -9.02 -9.26
N ASN A 19 -5.60 -9.65 -9.31
CA ASN A 19 -6.82 -9.08 -9.84
C ASN A 19 -7.93 -9.21 -8.79
N PHE A 20 -8.33 -8.07 -8.22
CA PHE A 20 -9.30 -8.02 -7.15
C PHE A 20 -10.17 -6.77 -7.26
N ASP A 21 -11.28 -6.84 -6.55
CA ASP A 21 -12.17 -5.71 -6.35
C ASP A 21 -12.32 -5.39 -4.88
N ILE A 22 -12.55 -4.13 -4.55
CA ILE A 22 -12.84 -3.71 -3.18
C ILE A 22 -13.89 -2.58 -3.16
N ASP A 23 -14.78 -2.68 -2.19
CA ASP A 23 -15.66 -1.60 -1.77
C ASP A 23 -15.19 -1.06 -0.42
N PHE A 24 -14.55 0.12 -0.43
CA PHE A 24 -13.99 0.75 0.76
C PHE A 24 -15.04 1.28 1.74
N GLU A 25 -16.32 1.37 1.36
CA GLU A 25 -17.38 1.73 2.31
C GLU A 25 -17.75 0.54 3.21
N THR A 26 -17.77 -0.66 2.62
CA THR A 26 -18.20 -1.89 3.29
C THR A 26 -17.03 -2.77 3.74
N GLY A 27 -15.82 -2.50 3.26
CA GLY A 27 -14.64 -3.34 3.44
C GLY A 27 -14.69 -4.65 2.66
N LYS A 28 -15.68 -4.83 1.76
CA LYS A 28 -15.87 -6.10 1.07
C LYS A 28 -14.89 -6.24 -0.09
N VAL A 29 -14.01 -7.23 0.01
CA VAL A 29 -13.08 -7.63 -1.04
C VAL A 29 -13.67 -8.78 -1.87
N GLY A 30 -13.47 -8.72 -3.19
CA GLY A 30 -13.92 -9.74 -4.14
C GLY A 30 -12.98 -9.84 -5.33
N GLY A 31 -13.50 -10.38 -6.44
CA GLY A 31 -12.70 -10.67 -7.63
C GLY A 31 -11.91 -11.98 -7.51
N ARG A 32 -11.14 -12.31 -8.56
CA ARG A 32 -10.45 -13.60 -8.68
C ARG A 32 -9.50 -13.84 -7.51
N ASP A 33 -8.72 -12.82 -7.17
CA ASP A 33 -7.64 -12.90 -6.19
C ASP A 33 -8.02 -12.23 -4.85
N GLY A 34 -9.31 -11.93 -4.65
CA GLY A 34 -9.84 -11.32 -3.43
C GLY A 34 -9.46 -12.04 -2.13
N PRO A 35 -9.59 -13.38 -2.04
CA PRO A 35 -9.19 -14.13 -0.84
C PRO A 35 -7.70 -13.97 -0.49
N ARG A 36 -6.83 -13.84 -1.50
CA ARG A 36 -5.40 -13.61 -1.28
C ARG A 36 -5.15 -12.21 -0.71
N VAL A 37 -5.85 -11.20 -1.22
CA VAL A 37 -5.79 -9.84 -0.68
C VAL A 37 -6.28 -9.79 0.76
N VAL A 38 -7.38 -10.47 1.08
CA VAL A 38 -7.89 -10.60 2.45
C VAL A 38 -6.83 -11.20 3.37
N THR A 39 -6.22 -12.31 2.99
CA THR A 39 -5.19 -12.98 3.80
C THR A 39 -4.00 -12.06 4.08
N LEU A 40 -3.53 -11.30 3.08
CA LEU A 40 -2.41 -10.35 3.26
C LEU A 40 -2.77 -9.21 4.22
N CYS A 41 -3.97 -8.66 4.05
CA CYS A 41 -4.49 -7.59 4.89
C CYS A 41 -4.67 -8.05 6.34
N GLU A 42 -5.24 -9.23 6.56
CA GLU A 42 -5.41 -9.82 7.90
C GLU A 42 -4.05 -10.07 8.56
N ALA A 43 -3.07 -10.60 7.82
CA ALA A 43 -1.72 -10.78 8.34
C ALA A 43 -1.06 -9.46 8.74
N ALA A 44 -1.22 -8.41 7.93
CA ALA A 44 -0.72 -7.07 8.24
C ALA A 44 -1.40 -6.47 9.48
N MET A 45 -2.72 -6.64 9.62
CA MET A 45 -3.47 -6.20 10.81
C MET A 45 -3.04 -6.96 12.07
N VAL A 46 -2.78 -8.27 11.98
CA VAL A 46 -2.29 -9.07 13.11
C VAL A 46 -0.91 -8.58 13.57
N ASN A 47 -0.04 -8.23 12.63
CA ASN A 47 1.27 -7.66 12.95
C ASN A 47 1.18 -6.21 13.46
N GLY A 48 0.12 -5.48 13.08
CA GLY A 48 -0.11 -4.07 13.40
C GLY A 48 0.71 -3.09 12.56
N TYR A 49 1.64 -3.58 11.73
CA TYR A 49 2.44 -2.75 10.84
C TYR A 49 2.97 -3.55 9.64
N VAL A 50 3.45 -2.81 8.64
CA VAL A 50 4.21 -3.32 7.50
C VAL A 50 5.41 -2.42 7.22
N VAL A 51 6.51 -2.98 6.74
CA VAL A 51 7.67 -2.21 6.28
C VAL A 51 7.60 -2.06 4.77
N GLY A 52 7.58 -0.84 4.25
CA GLY A 52 7.39 -0.54 2.84
C GLY A 52 8.36 0.51 2.30
N HIS A 53 8.22 0.86 1.02
CA HIS A 53 8.97 1.92 0.38
C HIS A 53 8.56 3.30 0.95
N PRO A 54 9.47 4.28 1.07
CA PRO A 54 10.92 4.15 0.93
C PRO A 54 11.46 3.25 2.04
N TYR A 55 12.27 2.25 1.66
CA TYR A 55 12.74 1.26 2.61
C TYR A 55 13.92 1.81 3.43
N PRO A 56 14.01 1.50 4.74
CA PRO A 56 13.01 0.82 5.57
C PRO A 56 12.09 1.83 6.28
N THR A 57 10.82 1.94 5.87
CA THR A 57 9.81 2.73 6.59
C THR A 57 8.70 1.83 7.11
N SER A 58 8.38 1.95 8.40
CA SER A 58 7.26 1.25 9.03
C SER A 58 5.97 2.05 8.90
N TYR A 59 4.89 1.38 8.55
CA TYR A 59 3.55 1.94 8.46
C TYR A 59 2.61 1.16 9.35
N ASP A 60 1.87 1.87 10.19
CA ASP A 60 0.86 1.26 11.06
C ASP A 60 -0.33 0.79 10.22
N ILE A 61 -0.78 -0.44 10.48
CA ILE A 61 -1.90 -1.05 9.79
C ILE A 61 -3.00 -1.37 10.82
N THR A 62 -4.14 -0.72 10.65
CA THR A 62 -5.31 -0.89 11.51
C THR A 62 -6.47 -1.54 10.77
N ASN A 63 -6.84 -1.02 9.60
CA ASN A 63 -7.89 -1.58 8.76
C ASN A 63 -7.72 -1.19 7.27
N PRO A 64 -6.93 -1.96 6.50
CA PRO A 64 -6.71 -1.73 5.08
C PRO A 64 -7.95 -1.99 4.21
N PHE A 65 -9.03 -2.59 4.75
CA PHE A 65 -10.25 -2.84 3.98
C PHE A 65 -11.06 -1.56 3.75
N ILE A 66 -10.89 -0.55 4.60
CA ILE A 66 -11.57 0.74 4.49
C ILE A 66 -10.57 1.90 4.29
N ASN A 67 -9.30 1.71 4.65
CA ASN A 67 -8.23 2.68 4.43
C ASN A 67 -7.39 2.32 3.21
N ILE A 68 -7.59 3.06 2.11
CA ILE A 68 -6.86 2.84 0.85
C ILE A 68 -5.35 3.08 0.98
N GLN A 69 -4.90 3.96 1.88
CA GLN A 69 -3.46 4.19 2.08
C GLN A 69 -2.81 2.95 2.69
N GLU A 70 -3.42 2.39 3.74
CA GLU A 70 -2.96 1.14 4.36
C GLU A 70 -2.95 -0.01 3.36
N LEU A 71 -4.02 -0.15 2.55
CA LEU A 71 -4.06 -1.15 1.48
C LEU A 71 -2.93 -0.97 0.46
N ALA A 72 -2.69 0.27 0.05
CA ALA A 72 -1.61 0.60 -0.88
C ALA A 72 -0.24 0.21 -0.31
N VAL A 73 0.00 0.44 0.98
CA VAL A 73 1.26 0.02 1.61
C VAL A 73 1.37 -1.50 1.67
N VAL A 74 0.34 -2.21 2.15
CA VAL A 74 0.33 -3.69 2.24
C VAL A 74 0.63 -4.33 0.88
N LEU A 75 -0.03 -3.87 -0.18
CA LEU A 75 0.16 -4.42 -1.52
C LEU A 75 1.46 -3.92 -2.19
N GLY A 76 1.89 -2.70 -1.87
CA GLY A 76 3.10 -2.09 -2.43
C GLY A 76 4.40 -2.78 -2.01
N GLN A 77 4.35 -3.67 -1.01
CA GLN A 77 5.49 -4.51 -0.64
C GLN A 77 5.90 -5.49 -1.76
N TYR A 78 4.93 -5.99 -2.53
CA TYR A 78 5.15 -7.09 -3.47
C TYR A 78 4.69 -6.77 -4.90
N TRP A 79 3.79 -5.81 -5.08
CA TRP A 79 3.25 -5.46 -6.39
C TRP A 79 3.50 -4.00 -6.75
N ARG A 80 3.60 -3.74 -8.06
CA ARG A 80 3.55 -2.40 -8.63
C ARG A 80 2.11 -1.91 -8.57
N LEU A 81 1.91 -0.83 -7.83
CA LEU A 81 0.60 -0.21 -7.65
C LEU A 81 0.18 0.55 -8.91
N ASP A 82 -1.12 0.58 -9.15
CA ASP A 82 -1.74 1.34 -10.24
C ASP A 82 -2.92 2.20 -9.74
N GLY A 83 -3.37 3.13 -10.58
CA GLY A 83 -4.55 3.96 -10.36
C GLY A 83 -4.62 4.57 -8.95
N LYS A 84 -5.75 4.33 -8.27
CA LYS A 84 -6.00 4.91 -6.93
C LYS A 84 -5.02 4.43 -5.86
N LEU A 85 -4.39 3.25 -6.01
CA LEU A 85 -3.45 2.75 -5.01
C LEU A 85 -2.13 3.49 -5.08
N ILE A 86 -1.62 3.79 -6.28
CA ILE A 86 -0.38 4.58 -6.40
C ILE A 86 -0.61 6.03 -5.94
N ASP A 87 -1.79 6.60 -6.19
CA ASP A 87 -2.13 7.95 -5.75
C ASP A 87 -2.27 8.05 -4.23
N ALA A 88 -2.77 6.99 -3.59
CA ALA A 88 -2.94 6.89 -2.15
C ALA A 88 -1.66 6.49 -1.40
N TYR A 89 -0.63 6.00 -2.09
CA TYR A 89 0.60 5.59 -1.44
C TYR A 89 1.26 6.77 -0.72
N PRO A 90 1.76 6.61 0.52
CA PRO A 90 2.41 7.68 1.26
C PRO A 90 3.54 8.33 0.45
N LYS A 91 3.41 9.64 0.21
CA LYS A 91 4.42 10.45 -0.46
C LYS A 91 5.25 11.14 0.60
N PHE A 92 6.56 10.91 0.59
CA PHE A 92 7.48 11.71 1.39
C PHE A 92 7.78 12.96 0.58
N GLU A 93 7.42 14.12 1.13
CA GLU A 93 8.06 15.35 0.70
C GLU A 93 9.52 15.22 1.10
N SER A 94 10.39 15.02 0.11
CA SER A 94 11.81 15.23 0.31
C SER A 94 11.99 16.69 0.70
N ASP A 95 12.38 16.94 1.95
CA ASP A 95 12.85 18.24 2.41
C ASP A 95 14.11 18.65 1.63
N GLU A 96 13.96 19.05 0.36
CA GLU A 96 14.92 19.92 -0.31
C GLU A 96 14.70 21.35 0.21
N GLY A 97 15.07 21.61 1.46
CA GLY A 97 14.81 22.92 2.04
C GLY A 97 15.16 23.12 3.51
N SER A 98 16.44 22.95 3.89
CA SER A 98 17.17 23.89 4.76
C SER A 98 18.48 23.26 5.23
N SER A 99 19.56 23.59 4.54
CA SER A 99 20.91 23.50 5.10
C SER A 99 21.60 24.84 4.95
N ASP A 100 21.06 25.85 5.66
CA ASP A 100 21.85 27.01 6.09
C ASP A 100 22.87 26.55 7.15
N ILE A 101 23.82 25.73 6.71
CA ILE A 101 25.01 25.43 7.50
C ILE A 101 25.96 26.60 7.25
N SER A 102 25.89 27.62 8.11
CA SER A 102 26.89 28.67 8.16
C SER A 102 28.24 28.04 8.53
N VAL A 103 29.09 27.80 7.53
CA VAL A 103 30.50 27.46 7.77
C VAL A 103 31.19 28.74 8.24
N LEU A 104 31.44 28.82 9.54
CA LEU A 104 32.35 29.79 10.13
C LEU A 104 33.78 29.41 9.71
N TYR A 105 34.43 30.32 8.96
CA TYR A 105 35.87 30.29 8.65
C TYR A 105 36.71 30.67 9.88
#